data_AF-A0A2V7V9W9-F1
#
_entry.id   AF-A0A2V7V9W9-F1
#
_cell.length_a   1.000
_cell.length_b   1.000
_cell.length_c   1.000
_cell.angle_alpha   90.00
_cell.angle_beta   90.00
_cell.angle_gamma   90.00
#
_symmetry.space_group_name_H-M   'P 1'
#
loop_
_entity.id
_entity.type
_entity.pdbx_description
1 polymer ?
#
loop_
_entity_poly.entity_id
_entity_poly.type
_entity_poly.pdbx_seq_one_letter_code
_entity_poly.pdbx_strand_id
1 'polypeptide(L)'
;LLRLAARAPALAGLLGGPAPAAAVAGAALFGLLGAAACFPVAGLARALGAAPASSLRAGLLWTLVPGLCLMVPELDQALALPAAGAAMAAALALSDEGLALVAGAVTAGVLTGLAAFFSYGAPLLVGLGAAAVAAPSLGTSAGRRRVAVFGAIALAVAVACFLLPAAFGHHPLASARTALAIHREQFTARRSYRLWLLFDVVDLVLFLGVPVVLFGLGRPRAGGLRAFRRAAAGGVLLLGASGLVRGEMGRILIPLMPVLLVACVVSRPAAGSPDGQPSASTALLLGALLAATDIVLRLSWELP
;
A
#
# COMPACT_ATOMS: atom_id res chain seq x y z
N LEU A 1 11.20 21.64 5.57
CA LEU A 1 11.36 21.23 6.98
C LEU A 1 12.32 22.14 7.76
N LEU A 2 13.55 22.42 7.28
CA LEU A 2 14.48 23.34 7.97
C LEU A 2 13.91 24.75 8.24
N ARG A 3 13.18 25.33 7.28
CA ARG A 3 12.48 26.61 7.48
C ARG A 3 11.32 26.55 8.49
N LEU A 4 10.72 25.37 8.70
CA LEU A 4 9.70 25.14 9.72
C LEU A 4 10.35 24.95 11.10
N ALA A 5 11.45 24.20 11.18
CA ALA A 5 12.23 24.05 12.41
C ALA A 5 12.81 25.40 12.89
N ALA A 6 13.24 26.26 11.97
CA ALA A 6 13.67 27.63 12.29
C ALA A 6 12.55 28.52 12.88
N ARG A 7 11.28 28.16 12.65
CA ARG A 7 10.11 28.85 13.22
C ARG A 7 9.69 28.29 14.60
N ALA A 8 10.36 27.26 15.10
CA ALA A 8 10.10 26.65 16.41
C ALA A 8 11.41 26.53 17.23
N PRO A 9 12.02 27.67 17.64
CA PRO A 9 13.35 27.69 18.27
C PRO A 9 13.40 26.92 19.61
N ALA A 10 12.29 26.85 20.35
CA ALA A 10 12.20 26.06 21.58
C ALA A 10 12.34 24.54 21.32
N LEU A 11 11.69 24.04 20.26
CA LEU A 11 11.79 22.64 19.85
C LEU A 11 13.18 22.32 19.29
N ALA A 12 13.76 23.25 18.51
CA ALA A 12 15.13 23.14 18.03
C ALA A 12 16.14 23.13 19.19
N GLY A 13 15.93 23.93 20.23
CA GLY A 13 16.76 23.92 21.44
C GLY A 13 16.68 22.59 22.20
N LEU A 14 15.48 22.04 22.38
CA LEU A 14 15.26 20.75 23.06
C LEU A 14 15.89 19.55 22.33
N LEU A 15 15.92 19.58 21.00
CA LEU A 15 16.40 18.48 20.17
C LEU A 15 17.87 18.64 19.73
N GLY A 16 18.60 19.63 20.26
CA GLY A 16 20.02 19.82 19.94
C GLY A 16 20.29 20.46 18.58
N GLY A 17 19.31 21.16 18.00
CA GLY A 17 19.49 22.01 16.82
C GLY A 17 18.37 21.91 15.77
N PRO A 18 18.44 22.72 14.70
CA PRO A 18 17.42 22.76 13.65
C PRO A 18 17.39 21.50 12.78
N ALA A 19 18.53 20.81 12.61
CA ALA A 19 18.60 19.58 11.81
C ALA A 19 17.91 18.38 12.51
N PRO A 20 18.20 18.05 13.79
CA PRO A 20 17.44 17.05 14.54
C PRO A 20 15.94 17.36 14.61
N ALA A 21 15.56 18.63 14.84
CA ALA A 21 14.16 19.02 14.86
C ALA A 21 13.47 18.82 13.50
N ALA A 22 14.15 19.12 12.39
CA ALA A 22 13.63 18.85 11.05
C ALA A 22 13.50 17.35 10.76
N ALA A 23 14.43 16.52 11.24
CA ALA A 23 14.38 15.06 11.10
C ALA A 23 13.20 14.47 11.88
N VAL A 24 13.01 14.86 13.14
CA VAL A 24 11.87 14.43 13.96
C VAL A 24 10.54 14.88 13.34
N ALA A 25 10.46 16.13 12.88
CA ALA A 25 9.26 16.64 12.20
C ALA A 25 8.97 15.89 10.88
N GLY A 26 10.01 15.57 10.10
CA GLY A 26 9.89 14.77 8.89
C GLY A 26 9.40 13.35 9.17
N ALA A 27 10.00 12.68 10.16
CA ALA A 27 9.60 11.35 10.59
C ALA A 27 8.16 11.33 11.11
N ALA A 28 7.78 12.29 11.94
CA ALA A 28 6.40 12.44 12.41
C ALA A 28 5.42 12.65 11.24
N LEU A 29 5.78 13.48 10.26
CA LEU A 29 4.95 13.69 9.08
C LEU A 29 4.79 12.40 8.25
N PHE A 30 5.87 11.65 8.00
CA PHE A 30 5.79 10.39 7.26
C PHE A 30 4.97 9.34 8.00
N GLY A 31 5.14 9.22 9.32
CA GLY A 31 4.33 8.33 10.16
C GLY A 31 2.86 8.71 10.15
N LEU A 32 2.52 10.01 10.23
CA LEU A 32 1.14 10.50 10.16
C LEU A 32 0.52 10.24 8.78
N LEU A 33 1.26 10.46 7.68
CA LEU A 33 0.78 10.17 6.33
C LEU A 33 0.57 8.67 6.13
N GLY A 34 1.49 7.83 6.63
CA GLY A 34 1.34 6.38 6.62
C GLY A 34 0.12 5.93 7.42
N ALA A 35 -0.07 6.43 8.64
CA ALA A 35 -1.25 6.15 9.45
C ALA A 35 -2.56 6.62 8.79
N ALA A 36 -2.55 7.78 8.14
CA ALA A 36 -3.71 8.33 7.42
C ALA A 36 -4.17 7.43 6.26
N ALA A 37 -3.35 6.49 5.77
CA ALA A 37 -3.81 5.48 4.82
C ALA A 37 -4.90 4.55 5.41
N CYS A 38 -5.17 4.60 6.72
CA CYS A 38 -6.32 3.94 7.35
C CYS A 38 -7.67 4.35 6.73
N PHE A 39 -7.82 5.61 6.29
CA PHE A 39 -9.04 6.11 5.67
C PHE A 39 -9.30 5.46 4.30
N PRO A 40 -8.37 5.51 3.32
CA PRO A 40 -8.57 4.81 2.07
C PRO A 40 -8.56 3.28 2.20
N VAL A 41 -7.92 2.69 3.22
CA VAL A 41 -8.09 1.26 3.53
C VAL A 41 -9.54 0.94 3.89
N ALA A 42 -10.14 1.72 4.78
CA ALA A 42 -11.55 1.56 5.14
C ALA A 42 -12.47 1.80 3.93
N GLY A 43 -12.20 2.85 3.15
CA GLY A 43 -12.94 3.16 1.92
C GLY A 43 -12.84 2.05 0.87
N LEU A 44 -11.65 1.48 0.66
CA LEU A 44 -11.43 0.34 -0.24
C LEU A 44 -12.21 -0.89 0.24
N ALA A 45 -12.15 -1.20 1.55
CA ALA A 45 -12.93 -2.30 2.12
C ALA A 45 -14.43 -2.09 1.90
N ARG A 46 -14.92 -0.86 2.09
CA ARG A 46 -16.32 -0.48 1.87
C ARG A 46 -16.72 -0.63 0.40
N ALA A 47 -15.90 -0.15 -0.53
CA ALA A 47 -16.12 -0.26 -1.97
C ALA A 47 -16.16 -1.72 -2.45
N LEU A 48 -15.42 -2.62 -1.80
CA LEU A 48 -15.46 -4.07 -2.06
C LEU A 48 -16.64 -4.80 -1.39
N GLY A 49 -17.54 -4.06 -0.74
CA GLY A 49 -18.80 -4.57 -0.18
C GLY A 49 -18.76 -4.94 1.31
N ALA A 50 -17.76 -4.50 2.07
CA ALA A 50 -17.77 -4.62 3.53
C ALA A 50 -18.85 -3.71 4.16
N ALA A 51 -19.39 -4.10 5.32
CA ALA A 51 -20.30 -3.26 6.11
C ALA A 51 -19.49 -2.13 6.80
N PRO A 52 -20.13 -1.00 7.15
CA PRO A 52 -19.42 0.19 7.63
C PRO A 52 -18.50 -0.08 8.84
N ALA A 53 -18.99 -0.86 9.81
CA ALA A 53 -18.23 -1.22 11.00
C ALA A 53 -16.97 -2.05 10.66
N SER A 54 -17.07 -2.97 9.71
CA SER A 54 -15.94 -3.82 9.33
C SER A 54 -14.94 -3.09 8.44
N SER A 55 -15.39 -2.16 7.59
CA SER A 55 -14.47 -1.26 6.88
C SER A 55 -13.68 -0.40 7.85
N LEU A 56 -14.32 0.16 8.89
CA LEU A 56 -13.63 0.91 9.93
C LEU A 56 -12.58 0.06 10.65
N ARG A 57 -12.95 -1.17 11.03
CA ARG A 57 -12.01 -2.13 11.65
C ARG A 57 -10.83 -2.45 10.75
N ALA A 58 -11.03 -2.62 9.45
CA ALA A 58 -9.94 -2.83 8.51
C ALA A 58 -8.99 -1.61 8.45
N GLY A 59 -9.53 -0.40 8.46
CA GLY A 59 -8.74 0.83 8.57
C GLY A 59 -7.97 0.93 9.89
N LEU A 60 -8.58 0.56 11.01
CA LEU A 60 -7.90 0.54 12.32
C LEU A 60 -6.81 -0.53 12.39
N LEU A 61 -7.01 -1.71 11.79
CA LEU A 61 -5.97 -2.73 11.73
C LEU A 61 -4.74 -2.27 10.95
N TRP A 62 -4.89 -1.41 9.94
CA TRP A 62 -3.76 -0.84 9.19
C TRP A 62 -2.78 -0.09 10.11
N THR A 63 -3.28 0.62 11.12
CA THR A 63 -2.41 1.39 12.03
C THR A 63 -1.62 0.50 13.00
N LEU A 64 -1.81 -0.81 12.93
CA LEU A 64 -1.12 -1.85 13.72
C LEU A 64 -0.36 -2.83 12.82
N VAL A 65 -0.25 -2.56 11.52
CA VAL A 65 0.50 -3.45 10.61
C VAL A 65 2.00 -3.25 10.86
N PRO A 66 2.79 -4.33 11.05
CA PRO A 66 4.22 -4.20 11.37
C PRO A 66 5.04 -3.42 10.34
N GLY A 67 4.68 -3.49 9.05
CA GLY A 67 5.18 -2.65 7.95
C GLY A 67 5.16 -1.17 8.26
N LEU A 68 4.10 -0.71 8.93
CA LEU A 68 3.95 0.68 9.34
C LEU A 68 4.62 0.95 10.70
N CYS A 69 4.50 0.02 11.65
CA CYS A 69 4.87 0.26 13.05
C CYS A 69 6.34 0.03 13.38
N LEU A 70 7.01 -0.92 12.73
CA LEU A 70 8.38 -1.32 13.09
C LEU A 70 9.46 -0.51 12.38
N MET A 71 9.15 0.04 11.21
CA MET A 71 10.12 0.80 10.44
C MET A 71 10.28 2.20 11.01
N VAL A 72 11.53 2.69 11.02
CA VAL A 72 11.77 4.12 11.22
C VAL A 72 10.92 4.88 10.19
N PRO A 73 10.25 5.97 10.56
CA PRO A 73 9.39 6.66 9.61
C PRO A 73 10.16 7.15 8.38
N GLU A 74 9.94 6.45 7.28
CA GLU A 74 10.56 6.66 5.99
C GLU A 74 9.50 7.08 4.95
N LEU A 75 9.97 7.58 3.81
CA LEU A 75 9.10 8.00 2.72
C LEU A 75 8.18 6.85 2.24
N ASP A 76 8.62 5.60 2.36
CA ASP A 76 7.84 4.41 1.99
C ASP A 76 6.51 4.31 2.74
N GLN A 77 6.47 4.74 4.01
CA GLN A 77 5.23 4.79 4.79
C GLN A 77 4.26 5.83 4.23
N ALA A 78 4.76 7.01 3.85
CA ALA A 78 3.94 8.06 3.27
C ALA A 78 3.35 7.65 1.92
N LEU A 79 4.00 6.75 1.17
CA LEU A 79 3.51 6.20 -0.09
C LEU A 79 2.29 5.27 0.06
N ALA A 80 2.03 4.74 1.25
CA ALA A 80 0.83 3.95 1.51
C ALA A 80 -0.46 4.75 1.28
N LEU A 81 -0.45 6.04 1.60
CA LEU A 81 -1.62 6.92 1.43
C LEU A 81 -2.03 7.09 -0.04
N PRO A 82 -1.16 7.57 -0.96
CA PRO A 82 -1.53 7.69 -2.37
C PRO A 82 -1.80 6.32 -3.02
N ALA A 83 -1.09 5.26 -2.62
CA ALA A 83 -1.33 3.92 -3.18
C ALA A 83 -2.69 3.34 -2.76
N ALA A 84 -3.03 3.39 -1.47
CA ALA A 84 -4.34 2.99 -0.97
C ALA A 84 -5.45 3.88 -1.54
N GLY A 85 -5.20 5.19 -1.63
CA GLY A 85 -6.14 6.15 -2.22
C GLY A 85 -6.43 5.85 -3.70
N ALA A 86 -5.40 5.51 -4.49
CA ALA A 86 -5.57 5.12 -5.88
C ALA A 86 -6.37 3.81 -6.01
N ALA A 87 -6.09 2.82 -5.15
CA ALA A 87 -6.85 1.57 -5.12
C ALA A 87 -8.32 1.79 -4.70
N MET A 88 -8.58 2.65 -3.71
CA MET A 88 -9.93 3.04 -3.30
C MET A 88 -10.67 3.76 -4.45
N ALA A 89 -10.02 4.73 -5.09
CA ALA A 89 -10.60 5.46 -6.22
C ALA A 89 -10.93 4.51 -7.39
N ALA A 90 -10.04 3.55 -7.69
CA ALA A 90 -10.30 2.50 -8.67
C ALA A 90 -11.51 1.63 -8.29
N ALA A 91 -11.64 1.26 -7.02
CA ALA A 91 -12.73 0.41 -6.56
C ALA A 91 -14.09 1.11 -6.70
N LEU A 92 -14.18 2.38 -6.31
CA LEU A 92 -15.38 3.20 -6.45
C LEU A 92 -15.72 3.48 -7.93
N ALA A 93 -14.70 3.82 -8.73
CA ALA A 93 -14.88 4.12 -10.16
C ALA A 93 -15.40 2.91 -10.96
N LEU A 94 -14.96 1.71 -10.59
CA LEU A 94 -15.32 0.48 -11.29
C LEU A 94 -16.64 -0.14 -10.78
N SER A 95 -17.16 0.31 -9.64
CA SER A 95 -18.51 -0.05 -9.17
C SER A 95 -19.61 0.79 -9.80
N ASP A 96 -19.34 2.05 -10.11
CA ASP A 96 -20.32 2.99 -10.67
C ASP A 96 -20.17 3.20 -12.19
N GLU A 97 -21.17 3.84 -12.81
CA GLU A 97 -21.17 4.21 -14.23
C GLU A 97 -21.08 5.74 -14.41
N GLY A 98 -20.56 6.20 -15.56
CA GLY A 98 -20.57 7.61 -15.93
C GLY A 98 -19.45 8.46 -15.31
N LEU A 99 -19.79 9.64 -14.76
CA LEU A 99 -18.84 10.65 -14.27
C LEU A 99 -17.92 10.14 -13.15
N ALA A 100 -18.40 9.19 -12.34
CA ALA A 100 -17.62 8.55 -11.28
C ALA A 100 -16.39 7.79 -11.84
N LEU A 101 -16.53 7.19 -13.04
CA LEU A 101 -15.43 6.48 -13.70
C LEU A 101 -14.28 7.44 -14.03
N VAL A 102 -14.60 8.59 -14.64
CA VAL A 102 -13.62 9.60 -15.05
C VAL A 102 -12.98 10.24 -13.82
N ALA A 103 -13.79 10.70 -12.86
CA ALA A 103 -13.29 11.32 -11.65
C ALA A 103 -12.38 10.38 -10.85
N GLY A 104 -12.76 9.11 -10.70
CA GLY A 104 -11.94 8.12 -10.02
C GLY A 104 -10.68 7.74 -10.81
N ALA A 105 -10.74 7.66 -12.14
CA ALA A 105 -9.55 7.42 -12.97
C ALA A 105 -8.55 8.58 -12.90
N VAL A 106 -9.03 9.82 -12.96
CA VAL A 106 -8.19 11.03 -12.78
C VAL A 106 -7.58 11.03 -11.38
N THR A 107 -8.38 10.77 -10.33
CA THR A 107 -7.90 10.70 -8.95
C THR A 107 -6.82 9.63 -8.78
N ALA A 108 -7.07 8.42 -9.27
CA ALA A 108 -6.10 7.33 -9.23
C ALA A 108 -4.82 7.68 -10.02
N GLY A 109 -4.96 8.33 -11.18
CA GLY A 109 -3.84 8.80 -11.99
C GLY A 109 -2.99 9.85 -11.26
N VAL A 110 -3.60 10.88 -10.66
CA VAL A 110 -2.91 11.92 -9.89
C VAL A 110 -2.13 11.29 -8.72
N LEU A 111 -2.78 10.43 -7.94
CA LEU A 111 -2.14 9.75 -6.81
C LEU A 111 -1.01 8.83 -7.25
N THR A 112 -1.17 8.14 -8.39
CA THR A 112 -0.11 7.30 -8.98
C THR A 112 1.07 8.15 -9.44
N GLY A 113 0.83 9.27 -10.11
CA GLY A 113 1.87 10.20 -10.55
C GLY A 113 2.62 10.84 -9.37
N LEU A 114 1.90 11.18 -8.30
CA LEU A 114 2.51 11.65 -7.05
C LEU A 114 3.37 10.57 -6.40
N ALA A 115 2.89 9.32 -6.35
CA ALA A 115 3.68 8.20 -5.83
C ALA A 115 4.93 7.94 -6.69
N ALA A 116 4.80 8.03 -8.02
CA ALA A 116 5.89 7.88 -8.98
C ALA A 116 7.00 8.93 -8.80
N PHE A 117 6.62 10.15 -8.41
CA PHE A 117 7.56 11.22 -8.12
C PHE A 117 8.43 10.93 -6.88
N PHE A 118 7.85 10.31 -5.87
CA PHE A 118 8.54 9.96 -4.62
C PHE A 118 9.28 8.61 -4.70
N SER A 119 8.80 7.66 -5.49
CA SER A 119 9.43 6.36 -5.68
C SER A 119 9.14 5.78 -7.06
N TYR A 120 10.20 5.46 -7.81
CA TYR A 120 10.09 4.84 -9.14
C TYR A 120 9.53 3.41 -9.12
N GLY A 121 9.56 2.74 -7.96
CA GLY A 121 8.94 1.42 -7.78
C GLY A 121 7.43 1.50 -7.50
N ALA A 122 6.94 2.64 -7.00
CA ALA A 122 5.55 2.79 -6.59
C ALA A 122 4.52 2.58 -7.73
N PRO A 123 4.74 3.02 -8.99
CA PRO A 123 3.78 2.78 -10.08
C PRO A 123 3.48 1.31 -10.31
N LEU A 124 4.48 0.43 -10.18
CA LEU A 124 4.28 -1.02 -10.28
C LEU A 124 3.37 -1.52 -9.16
N LEU A 125 3.63 -1.10 -7.92
CA LEU A 125 2.84 -1.51 -6.75
C LEU A 125 1.40 -1.01 -6.83
N VAL A 126 1.21 0.26 -7.22
CA VAL A 126 -0.13 0.84 -7.44
C VAL A 126 -0.84 0.11 -8.58
N GLY A 127 -0.13 -0.21 -9.67
CA GLY A 127 -0.64 -0.99 -10.78
C GLY A 127 -1.10 -2.39 -10.37
N LEU A 128 -0.34 -3.09 -9.53
CA LEU A 128 -0.75 -4.38 -8.96
C LEU A 128 -1.99 -4.25 -8.07
N GLY A 129 -2.07 -3.20 -7.25
CA GLY A 129 -3.25 -2.89 -6.45
C GLY A 129 -4.49 -2.61 -7.30
N ALA A 130 -4.35 -1.79 -8.34
CA ALA A 130 -5.43 -1.48 -9.30
C ALA A 130 -5.86 -2.71 -10.09
N ALA A 131 -4.91 -3.56 -10.51
CA ALA A 131 -5.22 -4.83 -11.18
C ALA A 131 -6.00 -5.78 -10.27
N ALA A 132 -5.64 -5.85 -8.98
CA ALA A 132 -6.40 -6.61 -8.00
C ALA A 132 -7.84 -6.10 -7.88
N VAL A 133 -8.00 -4.78 -7.73
CA VAL A 133 -9.32 -4.12 -7.63
C VAL A 133 -10.15 -4.29 -8.90
N ALA A 134 -9.53 -4.30 -10.07
CA ALA A 134 -10.22 -4.47 -11.35
C ALA A 134 -10.64 -5.92 -11.65
N ALA A 135 -9.96 -6.91 -11.06
CA ALA A 135 -10.17 -8.33 -11.34
C ALA A 135 -11.65 -8.80 -11.26
N PRO A 136 -12.49 -8.37 -10.30
CA PRO A 136 -13.91 -8.72 -10.26
C PRO A 136 -14.68 -8.27 -11.51
N SER A 137 -14.31 -7.12 -12.10
CA SER A 137 -15.01 -6.52 -13.24
C SER A 137 -14.61 -7.14 -14.59
N LEU A 138 -13.54 -7.95 -14.64
CA LEU A 138 -13.08 -8.57 -15.88
C LEU A 138 -13.97 -9.73 -16.37
N GLY A 139 -14.90 -10.20 -15.55
CA GLY A 139 -15.81 -11.30 -15.86
C GLY A 139 -16.81 -11.00 -16.99
N THR A 140 -17.05 -9.73 -17.33
CA THR A 140 -18.01 -9.32 -18.36
C THR A 140 -17.35 -8.45 -19.43
N SER A 141 -17.90 -8.42 -20.65
CA SER A 141 -17.39 -7.57 -21.75
C SER A 141 -17.50 -6.08 -21.40
N ALA A 142 -18.63 -5.67 -20.83
CA ALA A 142 -18.84 -4.31 -20.34
C ALA A 142 -17.82 -3.91 -19.27
N GLY A 143 -17.54 -4.81 -18.31
CA GLY A 143 -16.56 -4.56 -17.26
C GLY A 143 -15.13 -4.49 -17.79
N ARG A 144 -14.74 -5.34 -18.76
CA ARG A 144 -13.45 -5.22 -19.46
C ARG A 144 -13.28 -3.88 -20.16
N ARG A 145 -14.32 -3.40 -20.86
CA ARG A 145 -14.31 -2.08 -21.50
C ARG A 145 -14.13 -0.96 -20.46
N ARG A 146 -14.85 -1.03 -19.33
CA ARG A 146 -14.70 -0.05 -18.24
C ARG A 146 -13.29 -0.03 -17.67
N VAL A 147 -12.72 -1.20 -17.38
CA VAL A 147 -11.34 -1.31 -16.89
C VAL A 147 -10.34 -0.73 -17.89
N ALA A 148 -10.53 -0.98 -19.20
CA ALA A 148 -9.66 -0.40 -20.23
C ALA A 148 -9.76 1.13 -20.29
N VAL A 149 -10.97 1.69 -20.26
CA VAL A 149 -11.19 3.15 -20.26
C VAL A 149 -10.61 3.78 -18.99
N PHE A 150 -10.89 3.21 -17.82
CA PHE A 150 -10.32 3.64 -16.55
C PHE A 150 -8.79 3.62 -16.61
N GLY A 151 -8.20 2.51 -17.04
CA GLY A 151 -6.76 2.32 -17.12
C GLY A 151 -6.10 3.32 -18.06
N ALA A 152 -6.71 3.59 -19.22
CA ALA A 152 -6.20 4.57 -20.18
C ALA A 152 -6.17 5.99 -19.59
N ILE A 153 -7.26 6.43 -18.95
CA ILE A 153 -7.35 7.76 -18.32
C ILE A 153 -6.37 7.86 -17.16
N ALA A 154 -6.37 6.88 -16.25
CA ALA A 154 -5.50 6.88 -15.08
C ALA A 154 -4.02 6.90 -15.48
N LEU A 155 -3.64 6.11 -16.50
CA LEU A 155 -2.27 6.09 -17.02
C LEU A 155 -1.88 7.44 -17.65
N ALA A 156 -2.74 8.02 -18.49
CA ALA A 156 -2.47 9.31 -19.11
C ALA A 156 -2.25 10.42 -18.06
N VAL A 157 -3.11 10.46 -17.04
CA VAL A 157 -2.98 11.43 -15.94
C VAL A 157 -1.75 11.15 -15.08
N ALA A 158 -1.45 9.89 -14.76
CA ALA A 158 -0.24 9.53 -14.01
C ALA A 158 1.03 9.95 -14.74
N VAL A 159 1.11 9.71 -16.05
CA VAL A 159 2.24 10.13 -16.89
C VAL A 159 2.35 11.65 -16.92
N ALA A 160 1.25 12.38 -17.09
CA ALA A 160 1.26 13.84 -17.07
C ALA A 160 1.76 14.38 -15.72
N CYS A 161 1.27 13.85 -14.60
CA CYS A 161 1.72 14.24 -13.26
C CYS A 161 3.20 13.89 -13.01
N PHE A 162 3.65 12.71 -13.44
CA PHE A 162 5.05 12.28 -13.31
C PHE A 162 6.01 13.15 -14.14
N LEU A 163 5.58 13.60 -15.33
CA LEU A 163 6.38 14.43 -16.22
C LEU A 163 6.28 15.93 -15.90
N LEU A 164 5.31 16.36 -15.10
CA LEU A 164 5.12 17.77 -14.73
C LEU A 164 6.40 18.46 -14.20
N PRO A 165 7.25 17.84 -13.36
CA PRO A 165 8.52 18.42 -12.94
C PRO A 165 9.46 18.80 -14.10
N ALA A 166 9.33 18.18 -15.27
CA ALA A 166 10.14 18.51 -16.45
C ALA A 166 9.88 19.92 -16.97
N ALA A 167 8.67 20.46 -16.76
CA ALA A 167 8.37 21.87 -17.05
C ALA A 167 9.18 22.85 -16.18
N PHE A 168 9.78 22.37 -15.07
CA PHE A 168 10.61 23.13 -14.16
C PHE A 168 12.11 22.78 -14.29
N GLY A 169 12.50 22.13 -15.40
CA GLY A 169 13.89 21.76 -15.68
C GLY A 169 14.37 20.45 -15.05
N HIS A 170 13.49 19.67 -14.40
CA HIS A 170 13.84 18.32 -13.93
C HIS A 170 13.86 17.31 -15.09
N HIS A 171 14.67 16.25 -15.00
CA HIS A 171 14.73 15.19 -16.01
C HIS A 171 14.23 13.85 -15.46
N PRO A 172 12.91 13.66 -15.25
CA PRO A 172 12.36 12.53 -14.50
C PRO A 172 12.74 11.16 -15.10
N LEU A 173 12.80 11.04 -16.43
CA LEU A 173 13.20 9.80 -17.10
C LEU A 173 14.69 9.48 -16.92
N ALA A 174 15.56 10.50 -16.90
CA ALA A 174 16.97 10.30 -16.64
C ALA A 174 17.19 9.88 -15.18
N SER A 175 16.53 10.57 -14.24
CA SER A 175 16.54 10.22 -12.82
C SER A 175 16.05 8.79 -12.56
N ALA A 176 14.97 8.37 -13.23
CA ALA A 176 14.44 7.01 -13.13
C ALA A 176 15.44 5.96 -13.63
N ARG A 177 16.09 6.21 -14.78
CA ARG A 177 17.12 5.29 -15.32
C ARG A 177 18.29 5.14 -14.36
N THR A 178 18.79 6.25 -13.81
CA THR A 178 19.87 6.23 -12.83
C THR A 178 19.47 5.47 -11.57
N ALA A 179 18.27 5.74 -11.03
CA ALA A 179 17.77 5.04 -9.83
C ALA A 179 17.63 3.52 -10.07
N LEU A 180 17.11 3.10 -11.22
CA LEU A 180 16.97 1.69 -11.57
C LEU A 180 18.33 1.00 -11.78
N ALA A 181 19.32 1.70 -12.34
CA ALA A 181 20.69 1.18 -12.46
C ALA A 181 21.31 0.96 -11.08
N ILE A 182 21.22 1.95 -10.18
CA ILE A 182 21.68 1.85 -8.80
C ILE A 182 20.99 0.70 -8.07
N HIS A 183 19.65 0.60 -8.19
CA HIS A 183 18.87 -0.48 -7.56
C HIS A 183 19.36 -1.86 -8.03
N ARG A 184 19.60 -2.00 -9.34
CA ARG A 184 20.10 -3.25 -9.91
C ARG A 184 21.49 -3.60 -9.38
N GLU A 185 22.41 -2.65 -9.39
CA GLU A 185 23.81 -2.88 -9.03
C GLU A 185 24.01 -3.15 -7.53
N GLN A 186 23.28 -2.42 -6.69
CA GLN A 186 23.43 -2.48 -5.23
C GLN A 186 22.58 -3.56 -4.58
N PHE A 187 21.35 -3.78 -5.06
CA PHE A 187 20.40 -4.66 -4.39
C PHE A 187 20.18 -5.97 -5.14
N THR A 188 19.84 -5.95 -6.43
CA THR A 188 19.38 -7.19 -7.08
C THR A 188 20.49 -8.06 -7.67
N ALA A 189 21.55 -7.47 -8.23
CA ALA A 189 22.61 -8.20 -8.92
C ALA A 189 23.45 -9.08 -7.99
N ARG A 190 23.68 -8.64 -6.74
CA ARG A 190 24.53 -9.33 -5.76
C ARG A 190 23.80 -10.32 -4.87
N ARG A 191 22.48 -10.18 -4.76
CA ARG A 191 21.62 -10.98 -3.88
C ARG A 191 21.17 -12.26 -4.58
N SER A 192 21.29 -13.40 -3.90
CA SER A 192 20.92 -14.71 -4.45
C SER A 192 19.41 -14.80 -4.71
N TYR A 193 19.03 -15.06 -5.96
CA TYR A 193 17.62 -15.15 -6.34
C TYR A 193 16.86 -16.25 -5.58
N ARG A 194 17.45 -17.45 -5.44
CA ARG A 194 16.79 -18.59 -4.80
C ARG A 194 16.51 -18.36 -3.31
N LEU A 195 17.48 -17.78 -2.61
CA LEU A 195 17.32 -17.44 -1.19
C LEU A 195 16.21 -16.39 -1.03
N TRP A 196 16.28 -15.32 -1.82
CA TRP A 196 15.31 -14.23 -1.70
C TRP A 196 13.91 -14.61 -2.17
N LEU A 197 13.74 -15.56 -3.09
CA LEU A 197 12.40 -16.07 -3.43
C LEU A 197 11.63 -16.58 -2.19
N LEU A 198 12.32 -17.21 -1.23
CA LEU A 198 11.72 -17.65 0.03
C LEU A 198 11.66 -16.51 1.05
N PHE A 199 12.78 -15.84 1.29
CA PHE A 199 12.87 -14.83 2.35
C PHE A 199 12.03 -13.59 2.06
N ASP A 200 11.80 -13.22 0.80
CA ASP A 200 10.90 -12.12 0.43
C ASP A 200 9.45 -12.43 0.86
N VAL A 201 9.01 -13.67 0.70
CA VAL A 201 7.67 -14.10 1.15
C VAL A 201 7.59 -14.09 2.68
N VAL A 202 8.62 -14.60 3.36
CA VAL A 202 8.68 -14.57 4.84
C VAL A 202 8.66 -13.13 5.34
N ASP A 203 9.46 -12.25 4.74
CA ASP A 203 9.57 -10.84 5.06
C ASP A 203 8.23 -10.12 4.86
N LEU A 204 7.56 -10.34 3.72
CA LEU A 204 6.23 -9.80 3.48
C LEU A 204 5.20 -10.29 4.51
N VAL A 205 5.22 -11.56 4.89
CA VAL A 205 4.27 -12.13 5.87
C VAL A 205 4.53 -11.55 7.26
N LEU A 206 5.79 -11.37 7.66
CA LEU A 206 6.15 -10.73 8.92
C LEU A 206 5.68 -9.28 8.95
N PHE A 207 5.97 -8.50 7.91
CA PHE A 207 5.62 -7.08 7.87
C PHE A 207 4.13 -6.81 7.61
N LEU A 208 3.41 -7.68 6.89
CA LEU A 208 1.95 -7.58 6.81
C LEU A 208 1.26 -8.02 8.12
N GLY A 209 1.96 -8.83 8.92
CA GLY A 209 1.49 -9.41 10.16
C GLY A 209 1.03 -10.85 9.96
N VAL A 210 1.77 -11.79 10.57
CA VAL A 210 1.45 -13.24 10.57
C VAL A 210 -0.02 -13.52 10.91
N PRO A 211 -0.61 -12.91 11.97
CA PRO A 211 -2.01 -13.16 12.33
C PRO A 211 -3.00 -12.80 11.21
N VAL A 212 -2.75 -11.69 10.49
CA VAL A 212 -3.59 -11.22 9.38
C VAL A 212 -3.51 -12.19 8.20
N VAL A 213 -2.30 -12.65 7.86
CA VAL A 213 -2.10 -13.60 6.76
C VAL A 213 -2.78 -14.93 7.06
N LEU A 214 -2.56 -15.51 8.24
CA LEU A 214 -3.17 -16.77 8.65
C LEU A 214 -4.70 -16.68 8.66
N PHE A 215 -5.24 -15.59 9.20
CA PHE A 215 -6.68 -15.31 9.17
C PHE A 215 -7.22 -15.22 7.73
N GLY A 216 -6.46 -14.58 6.84
CA GLY A 216 -6.78 -14.51 5.42
C GLY A 216 -6.87 -15.89 4.77
N LEU A 217 -5.88 -16.75 5.00
CA LEU A 217 -5.81 -18.10 4.42
C LEU A 217 -6.98 -18.98 4.84
N GLY A 218 -7.41 -18.90 6.10
CA GLY A 218 -8.47 -19.76 6.66
C GLY A 218 -9.90 -19.44 6.22
N ARG A 219 -10.14 -18.34 5.48
CA ARG A 219 -11.51 -17.89 5.17
C ARG A 219 -11.97 -18.23 3.74
N PRO A 220 -13.05 -19.03 3.58
CA PRO A 220 -13.66 -19.28 2.28
C PRO A 220 -14.32 -18.01 1.74
N ARG A 221 -14.26 -17.80 0.42
CA ARG A 221 -14.75 -16.57 -0.20
C ARG A 221 -15.38 -16.81 -1.56
N ALA A 222 -16.47 -16.08 -1.82
CA ALA A 222 -17.28 -16.23 -3.01
C ALA A 222 -17.24 -14.96 -3.90
N GLY A 223 -17.55 -15.16 -5.19
CA GLY A 223 -17.75 -14.08 -6.15
C GLY A 223 -16.54 -13.16 -6.35
N GLY A 224 -16.79 -11.86 -6.52
CA GLY A 224 -15.78 -10.86 -6.85
C GLY A 224 -14.61 -10.77 -5.86
N LEU A 225 -14.85 -10.97 -4.56
CA LEU A 225 -13.77 -10.97 -3.56
C LEU A 225 -12.75 -12.10 -3.79
N ARG A 226 -13.17 -13.24 -4.37
CA ARG A 226 -12.23 -14.31 -4.73
C ARG A 226 -11.31 -13.87 -5.87
N ALA A 227 -11.82 -13.15 -6.87
CA ALA A 227 -11.03 -12.62 -7.97
C ALA A 227 -10.03 -11.56 -7.47
N PHE A 228 -10.48 -10.61 -6.64
CA PHE A 228 -9.64 -9.59 -6.03
C PHE A 228 -8.44 -10.20 -5.28
N ARG A 229 -8.69 -11.17 -4.40
CA ARG A 229 -7.62 -11.81 -3.61
C ARG A 229 -6.66 -12.63 -4.45
N ARG A 230 -7.18 -13.36 -5.45
CA ARG A 230 -6.33 -14.12 -6.39
C ARG A 230 -5.43 -13.20 -7.18
N ALA A 231 -5.95 -12.07 -7.64
CA ALA A 231 -5.16 -11.08 -8.35
C ALA A 231 -4.14 -10.39 -7.43
N ALA A 232 -4.50 -10.07 -6.18
CA ALA A 232 -3.56 -9.53 -5.19
C ALA A 232 -2.43 -10.52 -4.86
N ALA A 233 -2.77 -11.77 -4.52
CA ALA A 233 -1.79 -12.82 -4.25
C ALA A 233 -0.96 -13.17 -5.49
N GLY A 234 -1.60 -13.27 -6.65
CA GLY A 234 -0.94 -13.48 -7.93
C GLY A 234 0.04 -12.35 -8.27
N GLY A 235 -0.33 -11.10 -8.02
CA GLY A 235 0.55 -9.94 -8.20
C GLY A 235 1.79 -10.00 -7.31
N VAL A 236 1.62 -10.36 -6.04
CA VAL A 236 2.74 -10.58 -5.11
C VAL A 236 3.65 -11.73 -5.57
N LEU A 237 3.06 -12.87 -5.96
CA LEU A 237 3.82 -14.02 -6.43
C LEU A 237 4.57 -13.72 -7.73
N LEU A 238 3.94 -13.02 -8.68
CA LEU A 238 4.58 -12.58 -9.91
C LEU A 238 5.72 -11.59 -9.63
N LEU A 239 5.52 -10.67 -8.68
CA LEU A 239 6.56 -9.73 -8.27
C LEU A 239 7.75 -10.46 -7.64
N GLY A 240 7.51 -11.39 -6.72
CA GLY A 240 8.58 -12.22 -6.13
C GLY A 240 9.29 -13.08 -7.18
N ALA A 241 8.54 -13.75 -8.06
CA ALA A 241 9.09 -14.59 -9.11
C ALA A 241 9.87 -13.77 -10.16
N SER A 242 9.52 -12.51 -10.40
CA SER A 242 10.24 -11.64 -11.36
C SER A 242 11.70 -11.37 -10.95
N GLY A 243 12.02 -11.48 -9.67
CA GLY A 243 13.33 -11.13 -9.13
C GLY A 243 13.68 -9.64 -9.22
N LEU A 244 12.68 -8.77 -9.45
CA LEU A 244 12.82 -7.31 -9.42
C LEU A 244 13.00 -6.77 -7.99
N VAL A 245 12.40 -7.47 -7.03
CA VAL A 245 12.63 -7.32 -5.60
C VAL A 245 13.48 -8.50 -5.16
N ARG A 246 14.57 -8.23 -4.46
CA ARG A 246 15.43 -9.24 -3.84
C ARG A 246 15.85 -8.69 -2.49
N GLY A 247 15.07 -9.00 -1.47
CA GLY A 247 15.23 -8.51 -0.11
C GLY A 247 14.51 -7.22 0.20
N GLU A 248 14.19 -7.09 1.49
CA GLU A 248 13.39 -6.01 2.07
C GLU A 248 12.00 -5.89 1.42
N MET A 249 11.41 -7.02 0.99
CA MET A 249 10.08 -7.04 0.41
C MET A 249 9.05 -6.44 1.36
N GLY A 250 9.20 -6.65 2.68
CA GLY A 250 8.35 -6.03 3.69
C GLY A 250 8.34 -4.50 3.58
N ARG A 251 9.52 -3.87 3.49
CA ARG A 251 9.62 -2.42 3.32
C ARG A 251 9.12 -1.96 1.95
N ILE A 252 9.61 -2.59 0.89
CA ILE A 252 9.33 -2.16 -0.49
C ILE A 252 7.83 -2.26 -0.80
N LEU A 253 7.12 -3.24 -0.22
CA LEU A 253 5.70 -3.44 -0.48
C LEU A 253 4.77 -2.68 0.47
N ILE A 254 5.27 -1.83 1.38
CA ILE A 254 4.40 -0.98 2.22
C ILE A 254 3.30 -0.28 1.40
N PRO A 255 3.55 0.28 0.19
CA PRO A 255 2.49 0.88 -0.61
C PRO A 255 1.40 -0.10 -1.07
N LEU A 256 1.71 -1.39 -1.23
CA LEU A 256 0.77 -2.44 -1.64
C LEU A 256 0.07 -3.11 -0.44
N MET A 257 0.67 -3.08 0.75
CA MET A 257 0.14 -3.71 1.96
C MET A 257 -1.31 -3.30 2.31
N PRO A 258 -1.76 -2.04 2.13
CA PRO A 258 -3.18 -1.68 2.28
C PRO A 258 -4.13 -2.61 1.51
N VAL A 259 -3.80 -2.93 0.26
CA VAL A 259 -4.60 -3.82 -0.59
C VAL A 259 -4.52 -5.27 -0.08
N LEU A 260 -3.34 -5.72 0.35
CA LEU A 260 -3.13 -7.07 0.89
C LEU A 260 -3.84 -7.27 2.23
N LEU A 261 -3.83 -6.26 3.10
CA LEU A 261 -4.58 -6.26 4.36
C LEU A 261 -6.07 -6.42 4.06
N VAL A 262 -6.63 -5.59 3.17
CA VAL A 262 -8.04 -5.70 2.74
C VAL A 262 -8.33 -7.09 2.16
N ALA A 263 -7.42 -7.64 1.35
CA ALA A 263 -7.52 -8.99 0.81
C ALA A 263 -7.54 -10.07 1.91
N CYS A 264 -6.87 -9.84 3.04
CA CYS A 264 -6.84 -10.78 4.16
C CYS A 264 -8.04 -10.66 5.09
N VAL A 265 -8.54 -9.45 5.35
CA VAL A 265 -9.56 -9.22 6.39
C VAL A 265 -10.99 -9.09 5.86
N VAL A 266 -11.19 -8.66 4.61
CA VAL A 266 -12.54 -8.47 4.06
C VAL A 266 -13.13 -9.79 3.56
N SER A 267 -14.42 -9.97 3.84
CA SER A 267 -15.25 -11.10 3.44
C SER A 267 -16.68 -10.60 3.18
N ARG A 268 -17.43 -11.25 2.28
CA ARG A 268 -18.84 -10.91 2.04
C ARG A 268 -19.70 -11.57 3.12
N PRO A 269 -20.82 -10.94 3.54
CA PRO A 269 -21.86 -11.62 4.32
C PRO A 269 -22.31 -12.89 3.59
N ALA A 270 -22.38 -14.02 4.28
CA ALA A 270 -22.95 -15.25 3.72
C ALA A 270 -24.46 -15.26 3.96
N ALA A 271 -25.25 -15.86 3.05
CA ALA A 271 -26.71 -15.87 3.12
C ALA A 271 -27.30 -16.54 4.37
N GLY A 272 -26.50 -17.24 5.19
CA GLY A 272 -26.89 -17.81 6.49
C GLY A 272 -26.07 -17.32 7.68
N SER A 273 -25.19 -16.33 7.49
CA SER A 273 -24.43 -15.68 8.55
C SER A 273 -24.31 -14.19 8.22
N PRO A 274 -25.21 -13.34 8.78
CA PRO A 274 -25.14 -11.89 8.57
C PRO A 274 -23.78 -11.31 9.03
N ASP A 275 -23.06 -12.04 9.88
CA ASP A 275 -21.74 -11.71 10.44
C ASP A 275 -20.55 -12.13 9.57
N GLY A 276 -20.71 -12.31 8.26
CA GLY A 276 -19.63 -12.74 7.33
C GLY A 276 -18.42 -11.79 7.21
N GLN A 277 -18.20 -10.90 8.18
CA GLN A 277 -17.14 -9.92 8.30
C GLN A 277 -16.48 -10.06 9.69
N PRO A 278 -15.23 -9.59 9.91
CA PRO A 278 -14.63 -9.75 11.22
C PRO A 278 -15.50 -9.11 12.30
N SER A 279 -15.98 -9.91 13.25
CA SER A 279 -16.65 -9.44 14.45
C SER A 279 -15.74 -8.46 15.19
N ALA A 280 -16.31 -7.64 16.09
CA ALA A 280 -15.50 -6.76 16.94
C ALA A 280 -14.44 -7.56 17.72
N SER A 281 -14.80 -8.74 18.22
CA SER A 281 -13.88 -9.66 18.91
C SER A 281 -12.76 -10.16 18.00
N THR A 282 -13.04 -10.49 16.74
CA THR A 282 -12.02 -10.92 15.78
C THR A 282 -11.05 -9.79 15.47
N ALA A 283 -11.56 -8.58 15.22
CA ALA A 283 -10.71 -7.41 14.96
C ALA A 283 -9.86 -7.04 16.19
N LEU A 284 -10.43 -7.14 17.40
CA LEU A 284 -9.69 -6.92 18.64
C LEU A 284 -8.59 -7.97 18.83
N LEU A 285 -8.89 -9.25 18.60
CA LEU A 285 -7.90 -10.32 18.67
C LEU A 285 -6.79 -10.12 17.64
N LEU A 286 -7.12 -9.81 16.39
CA LEU A 286 -6.13 -9.50 15.35
C LEU A 286 -5.28 -8.30 15.75
N GLY A 287 -5.89 -7.22 16.23
CA GLY A 287 -5.17 -6.03 16.69
C GLY A 287 -4.23 -6.33 17.86
N ALA A 288 -4.68 -7.12 18.84
CA ALA A 288 -3.85 -7.55 19.96
C ALA A 288 -2.67 -8.43 19.51
N LEU A 289 -2.91 -9.38 18.60
CA LEU A 289 -1.85 -10.23 18.06
C LEU A 289 -0.86 -9.45 17.18
N LEU A 290 -1.33 -8.46 16.42
CA LEU A 290 -0.47 -7.55 15.67
C LEU A 290 0.41 -6.72 16.61
N ALA A 291 -0.18 -6.08 17.62
CA ALA A 291 0.57 -5.33 18.63
C ALA A 291 1.60 -6.21 19.37
N ALA A 292 1.23 -7.44 19.72
CA ALA A 292 2.15 -8.41 20.31
C ALA A 292 3.28 -8.78 19.32
N THR A 293 2.97 -8.95 18.04
CA THR A 293 3.97 -9.20 16.98
C THR A 293 4.93 -8.02 16.88
N ASP A 294 4.44 -6.79 16.89
CA ASP A 294 5.26 -5.59 16.87
C ASP A 294 6.18 -5.50 18.09
N ILE A 295 5.65 -5.74 19.29
CA ILE A 295 6.45 -5.73 20.51
C ILE A 295 7.54 -6.81 20.46
N VAL A 296 7.18 -8.05 20.09
CA VAL A 296 8.15 -9.16 20.02
C VAL A 296 9.21 -8.88 18.97
N LEU A 297 8.83 -8.43 17.77
CA LEU A 297 9.79 -8.09 16.72
C LEU A 297 10.68 -6.94 17.18
N ARG A 298 10.12 -5.87 17.75
CA ARG A 298 10.91 -4.73 18.25
C ARG A 298 11.91 -5.13 19.34
N LEU A 299 11.53 -6.00 20.26
CA LEU A 299 12.40 -6.47 21.35
C LEU A 299 13.43 -7.49 20.87
N SER A 300 13.11 -8.28 19.84
CA SER A 300 14.03 -9.29 19.29
C SER A 300 15.02 -8.67 18.29
N TRP A 301 14.69 -7.51 17.72
CA TRP A 301 15.50 -6.78 16.76
C TRP A 301 16.47 -5.83 17.46
N GLU A 302 17.33 -6.37 18.33
CA GLU A 302 18.54 -5.68 18.75
C GLU A 302 19.55 -5.78 17.59
N LEU A 303 19.63 -4.73 16.77
CA LEU A 303 20.75 -4.57 15.84
C LEU A 303 22.01 -4.25 16.67
N PRO A 304 23.08 -5.06 16.59
CA PRO A 304 24.39 -4.62 17.04
C PRO A 304 24.88 -3.39 16.24
#